data_AF-A0A1G8ZA70-F1
#
_entry.id   AF-A0A1G8ZA70-F1
#
_cell.length_a   1.000
_cell.length_b   1.000
_cell.length_c   1.000
_cell.angle_alpha   90.00
_cell.angle_beta   90.00
_cell.angle_gamma   90.00
#
_symmetry.space_group_name_H-M   'P 1'
#
loop_
_entity.id
_entity.type
_entity.pdbx_description
1 polymer ?
#
loop_
_entity_poly.entity_id
_entity_poly.type
_entity_poly.pdbx_seq_one_letter_code
_entity_poly.pdbx_strand_id
1 'polypeptide(L)'
;MSGKTVEDCVREVNNLADKAGLSREICAYQYRKYKWISNILSLIILLFSASIAFLSIVDTDILVSLSLPFHDQQDLRNVIAFLGFLIFVISFSDKILNLTATMNKYEQGMRLFTDFIRDCRTFRDVGSKDCDETSAGLKLESIKEQYSYLNQVISSNMLFSKTFLKIKKSYKMKKRVSKMLDEDPNISIGKYYRMRIWEWLF
;
A
#
# COMPACT_ATOMS: atom_id res chain seq x y z
N MET A 1 -10.92 -35.36 -23.33
CA MET A 1 -10.59 -34.30 -22.35
C MET A 1 -11.47 -34.52 -21.15
N SER A 2 -10.92 -34.79 -19.96
CA SER A 2 -11.71 -34.95 -18.74
C SER A 2 -12.34 -33.59 -18.43
N GLY A 3 -13.63 -33.43 -18.72
CA GLY A 3 -14.35 -32.17 -18.55
C GLY A 3 -14.36 -31.79 -17.07
N LYS A 4 -13.84 -30.61 -16.74
CA LYS A 4 -14.05 -30.04 -15.41
C LYS A 4 -15.50 -29.61 -15.34
N THR A 5 -16.18 -29.97 -14.25
CA THR A 5 -17.54 -29.53 -14.01
C THR A 5 -17.57 -28.02 -13.82
N VAL A 6 -18.74 -27.40 -14.01
CA VAL A 6 -18.93 -25.96 -13.72
C VAL A 6 -18.55 -25.64 -12.27
N GLU A 7 -18.85 -26.54 -11.34
CA GLU A 7 -18.49 -26.41 -9.92
C GLU A 7 -16.98 -26.40 -9.69
N ASP A 8 -16.23 -27.24 -10.40
CA ASP A 8 -14.77 -27.24 -10.34
C ASP A 8 -14.18 -25.92 -10.85
N CYS A 9 -14.74 -25.39 -11.93
CA CYS A 9 -14.36 -24.09 -12.49
C CYS A 9 -14.62 -22.95 -11.49
N VAL A 10 -15.80 -22.93 -10.87
CA VAL A 10 -16.14 -21.96 -9.82
C VAL A 10 -15.19 -22.04 -8.62
N ARG A 11 -14.85 -23.26 -8.18
CA ARG A 11 -13.90 -23.48 -7.09
C ARG A 11 -12.50 -22.95 -7.43
N GLU A 12 -12.02 -23.20 -8.65
CA GLU A 12 -10.74 -22.65 -9.12
C GLU A 12 -10.75 -21.12 -9.19
N VAL A 13 -11.82 -20.52 -9.72
CA VAL A 13 -11.99 -19.05 -9.76
C VAL A 13 -11.97 -18.47 -8.34
N ASN A 14 -12.64 -19.12 -7.38
CA ASN A 14 -12.62 -18.67 -5.98
C ASN A 14 -11.21 -18.75 -5.36
N ASN A 15 -10.43 -19.78 -5.70
CA ASN A 15 -9.02 -19.89 -5.29
C ASN A 15 -8.16 -18.77 -5.90
N LEU A 16 -8.41 -18.38 -7.16
CA LEU A 16 -7.72 -17.26 -7.80
C LEU A 16 -8.11 -15.92 -7.16
N ALA A 17 -9.39 -15.71 -6.86
CA ALA A 17 -9.87 -14.54 -6.14
C ALA A 17 -9.21 -14.41 -4.75
N ASP A 18 -9.03 -15.53 -4.05
CA ASP A 18 -8.35 -15.57 -2.75
C ASP A 18 -6.87 -15.19 -2.85
N LYS A 19 -6.17 -15.68 -3.88
CA LYS A 19 -4.77 -15.32 -4.14
C LYS A 19 -4.65 -13.85 -4.54
N ALA A 20 -5.52 -13.36 -5.42
CA ALA A 20 -5.62 -11.95 -5.78
C ALA A 20 -5.93 -11.06 -4.57
N GLY A 21 -6.75 -11.53 -3.63
CA GLY A 21 -7.02 -10.84 -2.37
C GLY A 21 -5.77 -10.65 -1.51
N LEU A 22 -4.89 -11.65 -1.46
CA LEU A 22 -3.59 -11.52 -0.80
C LEU A 22 -2.67 -10.53 -1.55
N SER A 23 -2.60 -10.62 -2.87
CA SER A 23 -1.81 -9.68 -3.69
C SER A 23 -2.29 -8.24 -3.56
N ARG A 24 -3.60 -8.02 -3.45
CA ARG A 24 -4.21 -6.72 -3.17
C ARG A 24 -3.78 -6.17 -1.81
N GLU A 25 -3.77 -6.98 -0.75
CA GLU A 25 -3.30 -6.56 0.58
C GLU A 25 -1.81 -6.24 0.58
N ILE A 26 -1.00 -6.98 -0.19
CA ILE A 26 0.42 -6.67 -0.40
C ILE A 26 0.59 -5.29 -1.04
N CYS A 27 -0.18 -5.00 -2.11
CA CYS A 27 -0.15 -3.69 -2.76
C CYS A 27 -0.59 -2.58 -1.78
N ALA A 28 -1.65 -2.82 -1.01
CA ALA A 28 -2.14 -1.87 -0.01
C ALA A 28 -1.11 -1.56 1.09
N TYR A 29 -0.39 -2.59 1.55
CA TYR A 29 0.69 -2.42 2.49
C TYR A 29 1.82 -1.55 1.92
N GLN A 30 2.28 -1.85 0.71
CA GLN A 30 3.37 -1.09 0.09
C GLN A 30 2.95 0.35 -0.20
N TYR A 31 1.74 0.55 -0.73
CA TYR A 31 1.17 1.89 -0.92
C TYR A 31 1.20 2.71 0.37
N ARG A 32 0.70 2.16 1.49
CA ARG A 32 0.72 2.85 2.79
C ARG A 32 2.13 3.19 3.24
N LYS A 33 3.07 2.25 3.08
CA LYS A 33 4.48 2.46 3.44
C LYS A 33 5.07 3.65 2.66
N TYR A 34 4.94 3.66 1.34
CA TYR A 34 5.49 4.75 0.51
C TYR A 34 4.76 6.07 0.73
N LYS A 35 3.44 6.05 0.93
CA LYS A 35 2.66 7.23 1.30
C LYS A 35 3.12 7.83 2.63
N TRP A 36 3.41 7.00 3.62
CA TRP A 36 3.90 7.45 4.92
C TRP A 36 5.31 8.05 4.81
N ILE A 37 6.20 7.41 4.05
CA ILE A 37 7.52 7.97 3.75
C ILE A 37 7.40 9.33 3.06
N SER A 38 6.57 9.43 2.01
CA SER A 38 6.33 10.67 1.28
C SER A 38 5.80 11.78 2.20
N ASN A 39 4.79 11.48 3.02
CA ASN A 39 4.24 12.43 3.98
C ASN A 39 5.29 12.93 4.99
N ILE A 40 6.16 12.05 5.48
CA ILE A 40 7.25 12.45 6.40
C ILE A 40 8.24 13.38 5.70
N LEU A 41 8.65 13.05 4.47
CA LEU A 41 9.56 13.90 3.71
C LEU A 41 8.94 15.29 3.48
N SER A 42 7.65 15.35 3.12
CA SER A 42 6.92 16.61 2.96
C SER A 42 6.84 17.40 4.27
N LEU A 43 6.59 16.74 5.40
CA LEU A 43 6.57 17.40 6.72
C LEU A 43 7.95 17.98 7.09
N ILE A 44 9.03 17.24 6.82
CA ILE A 44 10.40 17.72 7.05
C ILE A 44 10.70 18.95 6.19
N ILE A 45 10.32 18.93 4.90
CA ILE A 45 10.50 20.09 4.01
C ILE A 45 9.73 21.30 4.54
N LEU A 46 8.49 21.09 5.01
CA LEU A 46 7.65 22.18 5.52
C LEU A 46 8.25 22.76 6.81
N LEU A 47 8.76 21.91 7.71
CA LEU A 47 9.48 22.34 8.91
C LEU A 47 10.74 23.15 8.56
N PHE A 48 11.57 22.68 7.63
CA PHE A 48 12.76 23.43 7.20
C PHE A 48 12.40 24.75 6.54
N SER A 49 11.34 24.78 5.74
CA SER A 49 10.86 26.01 5.09
C SER A 49 10.36 27.03 6.12
N ALA A 50 9.60 26.57 7.12
CA ALA A 50 9.14 27.40 8.22
C ALA A 50 10.32 27.94 9.06
N SER A 51 11.32 27.10 9.34
CA SER A 51 12.55 27.52 10.01
C SER A 51 13.32 28.56 9.21
N ILE A 52 13.46 28.39 7.89
CA ILE A 52 14.10 29.39 7.02
C ILE A 52 13.33 30.71 7.07
N ALA A 53 12.00 30.68 6.95
CA ALA A 53 11.18 31.88 6.99
C ALA A 53 11.31 32.61 8.34
N PHE A 54 11.31 31.87 9.45
CA PHE A 54 11.52 32.41 10.78
C PHE A 54 12.91 33.04 10.92
N LEU A 55 13.98 32.31 10.57
CA LEU A 55 15.36 32.80 10.64
C LEU A 55 15.64 33.97 9.70
N SER A 56 14.85 34.13 8.64
CA SER A 56 15.00 35.25 7.68
C SER A 56 14.39 36.56 8.20
N ILE A 57 13.46 36.50 9.16
CA ILE A 57 12.72 37.67 9.67
C ILE A 57 13.28 38.12 11.02
N VAL A 58 13.79 37.20 11.84
CA VAL A 58 14.20 37.50 13.21
C VAL A 58 15.52 38.27 13.23
N ASP A 59 15.55 39.35 14.02
CA ASP A 59 16.77 40.10 14.30
C ASP A 59 17.78 39.26 15.09
N THR A 60 19.03 39.33 14.65
CA THR A 60 20.15 38.56 15.22
C THR A 60 20.38 38.88 16.69
N ASP A 61 20.15 40.14 17.10
CA ASP A 61 20.30 40.58 18.49
C ASP A 61 19.32 39.88 19.44
N ILE A 62 18.10 39.58 18.97
CA ILE A 62 17.09 38.85 19.74
C ILE A 62 17.51 37.38 19.92
N LEU A 63 18.06 36.77 18.89
CA LEU A 63 18.55 35.37 18.94
C LEU A 63 19.78 35.23 19.85
N VAL A 64 20.72 36.18 19.78
CA VAL A 64 21.90 36.24 20.66
C VAL A 64 21.48 36.41 22.12
N SER A 65 20.49 37.27 22.39
CA SER A 65 19.96 37.49 23.75
C SER A 65 19.33 36.23 24.37
N LEU A 66 18.87 35.29 23.53
CA LEU A 66 18.31 34.00 23.95
C LEU A 66 19.39 32.92 24.21
N SER A 67 20.67 33.29 24.20
CA SER A 67 21.83 32.35 24.32
C SER A 67 21.85 31.25 23.26
N LEU A 68 21.29 31.52 22.08
CA LEU A 68 21.43 30.63 20.93
C LEU A 68 22.83 30.81 20.30
N PRO A 69 23.41 29.76 19.70
CA PRO A 69 24.80 29.75 19.23
C PRO A 69 24.99 30.51 17.90
N PHE A 70 24.37 31.68 17.75
CA PHE A 70 24.55 32.57 16.60
C PHE A 70 25.43 33.73 17.06
N HIS A 71 26.60 33.91 16.45
CA HIS A 71 27.54 34.97 16.86
C HIS A 71 27.45 36.19 15.94
N ASP A 72 27.05 36.01 14.68
CA ASP A 72 26.86 37.08 13.71
C ASP A 72 25.74 36.78 12.69
N GLN A 73 25.46 37.74 11.80
CA GLN A 73 24.51 37.58 10.70
C GLN A 73 24.94 36.53 9.66
N GLN A 74 26.24 36.21 9.58
CA GLN A 74 26.77 35.24 8.63
C GLN A 74 26.42 33.80 9.06
N ASP A 75 26.43 33.51 10.36
CA ASP A 75 26.00 32.23 10.93
C ASP A 75 24.54 31.92 10.57
N LEU A 76 23.65 32.92 10.68
CA LEU A 76 22.24 32.79 10.28
C LEU A 76 22.09 32.48 8.80
N ARG A 77 22.81 33.20 7.93
CA ARG A 77 22.81 32.96 6.49
C ARG A 77 23.33 31.57 6.13
N ASN A 78 24.37 31.10 6.80
CA ASN A 78 24.93 29.76 6.60
C ASN A 78 23.93 28.66 6.98
N VAL A 79 23.22 28.82 8.10
CA VAL A 79 22.17 27.88 8.53
C VAL A 79 21.00 27.87 7.56
N ILE A 80 20.54 29.04 7.09
CA ILE A 80 19.50 29.13 6.06
C ILE A 80 19.93 28.41 4.77
N ALA A 81 21.15 28.66 4.30
CA ALA A 81 21.69 28.01 3.11
C ALA A 81 21.78 26.49 3.28
N PHE A 82 22.20 26.01 4.45
CA PHE A 82 22.26 24.59 4.76
C PHE A 82 20.88 23.93 4.80
N LEU A 83 19.88 24.56 5.44
CA LEU A 83 18.50 24.08 5.43
C LEU A 83 17.93 24.03 3.99
N GLY A 84 18.21 25.05 3.17
CA GLY A 84 17.83 25.06 1.76
C GLY A 84 18.47 23.92 0.97
N PHE A 85 19.75 23.63 1.23
CA PHE A 85 20.44 22.49 0.64
C PHE A 85 19.83 21.14 1.07
N LEU A 86 19.46 20.98 2.33
CA LEU A 86 18.77 19.77 2.80
C LEU A 86 17.41 19.57 2.12
N ILE A 87 16.62 20.63 1.95
CA ILE A 87 15.36 20.58 1.19
C ILE A 87 15.62 20.10 -0.24
N PHE A 88 16.67 20.62 -0.89
CA PHE A 88 17.05 20.21 -2.23
C PHE A 88 17.43 18.73 -2.29
N VAL A 89 18.27 18.23 -1.38
CA VAL A 89 18.67 16.81 -1.32
C VAL A 89 17.47 15.90 -1.11
N ILE A 90 16.54 16.25 -0.21
CA ILE A 90 15.33 15.48 0.04
C ILE A 90 14.46 15.43 -1.23
N SER A 91 14.23 16.59 -1.85
CA SER A 91 13.40 16.70 -3.06
C SER A 91 14.01 15.93 -4.24
N PHE A 92 15.33 15.93 -4.35
CA PHE A 92 16.05 15.19 -5.39
C PHE A 92 16.04 13.68 -5.14
N SER A 93 16.10 13.26 -3.87
CA SER A 93 16.03 11.85 -3.47
C SER A 93 14.70 11.20 -3.89
N ASP A 94 13.59 11.93 -3.84
CA ASP A 94 12.29 11.42 -4.32
C ASP A 94 12.34 11.07 -5.82
N LYS A 95 12.97 11.93 -6.64
CA LYS A 95 13.16 11.69 -8.07
C LYS A 95 14.11 10.52 -8.36
N ILE A 96 15.23 10.39 -7.63
CA ILE A 96 16.17 9.28 -7.84
C ILE A 96 15.53 7.95 -7.44
N LEU A 97 14.88 7.91 -6.28
CA LEU A 97 14.33 6.69 -5.71
C LEU A 97 12.96 6.33 -6.29
N ASN A 98 12.38 7.20 -7.13
CA ASN A 98 11.07 7.01 -7.76
C ASN A 98 9.98 6.64 -6.74
N LEU A 99 9.98 7.26 -5.54
CA LEU A 99 9.06 6.86 -4.46
C LEU A 99 7.61 7.13 -4.88
N THR A 100 7.34 8.29 -5.47
CA THR A 100 6.02 8.66 -5.99
C THR A 100 5.53 7.71 -7.08
N ALA A 101 6.38 7.38 -8.07
CA ALA A 101 6.02 6.43 -9.13
C ALA A 101 5.75 5.02 -8.57
N THR A 102 6.56 4.59 -7.59
CA THR A 102 6.40 3.31 -6.90
C THR A 102 5.10 3.27 -6.09
N MET A 103 4.76 4.34 -5.37
CA MET A 103 3.50 4.49 -4.65
C MET A 103 2.31 4.35 -5.62
N ASN A 104 2.33 5.08 -6.73
CA ASN A 104 1.26 5.05 -7.73
C ASN A 104 1.10 3.67 -8.37
N LYS A 105 2.21 2.95 -8.62
CA LYS A 105 2.17 1.56 -9.11
C LYS A 105 1.40 0.65 -8.15
N TYR A 106 1.65 0.76 -6.84
CA TYR A 106 0.94 -0.04 -5.86
C TYR A 106 -0.53 0.36 -5.70
N GLU A 107 -0.85 1.65 -5.83
CA GLU A 107 -2.25 2.10 -5.87
C GLU A 107 -3.01 1.52 -7.08
N GLN A 108 -2.41 1.58 -8.26
CA GLN A 108 -2.98 0.96 -9.46
C GLN A 108 -3.12 -0.56 -9.29
N GLY A 109 -2.11 -1.22 -8.72
CA GLY A 109 -2.16 -2.66 -8.43
C GLY A 109 -3.32 -3.03 -7.51
N MET A 110 -3.61 -2.21 -6.48
CA MET A 110 -4.79 -2.43 -5.64
C MET A 110 -6.09 -2.35 -6.43
N ARG A 111 -6.25 -1.36 -7.31
CA ARG A 111 -7.46 -1.20 -8.14
C ARG A 111 -7.64 -2.38 -9.08
N LEU A 112 -6.60 -2.74 -9.82
CA LEU A 112 -6.61 -3.87 -10.75
C LEU A 112 -6.96 -5.20 -10.05
N PHE A 113 -6.37 -5.50 -8.88
CA PHE A 113 -6.73 -6.71 -8.14
C PHE A 113 -8.15 -6.64 -7.55
N THR A 114 -8.66 -5.45 -7.21
CA THR A 114 -10.04 -5.29 -6.75
C THR A 114 -11.02 -5.59 -7.88
N ASP A 115 -10.78 -5.05 -9.07
CA ASP A 115 -11.60 -5.30 -10.25
C ASP A 115 -11.56 -6.79 -10.64
N PHE A 116 -10.37 -7.40 -10.64
CA PHE A 116 -10.23 -8.84 -10.87
C PHE A 116 -11.04 -9.70 -9.88
N ILE A 117 -10.99 -9.38 -8.59
CA ILE A 117 -11.79 -10.09 -7.57
C ILE A 117 -13.28 -9.89 -7.82
N ARG A 118 -13.70 -8.70 -8.25
CA ARG A 118 -15.10 -8.41 -8.60
C ARG A 118 -15.53 -9.25 -9.79
N ASP A 119 -14.73 -9.35 -10.84
CA ASP A 119 -15.03 -10.16 -12.02
C ASP A 119 -15.12 -11.65 -11.68
N CYS A 120 -14.24 -12.15 -10.81
CA CYS A 120 -14.33 -13.51 -10.27
C CYS A 120 -15.65 -13.75 -9.52
N ARG A 121 -16.11 -12.78 -8.72
CA ARG A 121 -17.40 -12.87 -8.00
C ARG A 121 -18.58 -12.82 -8.97
N THR A 122 -18.56 -11.94 -9.96
CA THR A 122 -19.60 -11.85 -10.99
C THR A 122 -19.76 -13.17 -11.73
N PHE A 123 -18.63 -13.80 -12.11
CA PHE A 123 -18.67 -15.13 -12.73
C PHE A 123 -19.27 -16.18 -11.78
N ARG A 124 -18.89 -16.19 -10.50
CA ARG A 124 -19.42 -17.16 -9.52
C ARG A 124 -20.91 -16.98 -9.22
N ASP A 125 -21.36 -15.74 -9.04
CA ASP A 125 -22.69 -15.47 -8.45
C ASP A 125 -23.80 -15.45 -9.50
N VAL A 126 -23.45 -15.06 -10.73
CA VAL A 126 -24.38 -14.90 -11.86
C VAL A 126 -23.90 -15.68 -13.08
N GLY A 127 -22.66 -15.46 -13.53
CA GLY A 127 -22.18 -15.97 -14.82
C GLY A 127 -22.11 -17.50 -14.95
N SER A 128 -21.87 -18.23 -13.86
CA SER A 128 -21.73 -19.69 -13.88
C SER A 128 -23.07 -20.41 -13.92
N LYS A 129 -24.19 -19.74 -13.61
CA LYS A 129 -25.54 -20.34 -13.64
C LYS A 129 -26.04 -20.57 -15.06
N ASP A 130 -25.56 -19.77 -16.01
CA ASP A 130 -25.98 -19.79 -17.41
C ASP A 130 -24.93 -20.42 -18.35
N CYS A 131 -23.83 -20.95 -17.81
CA CYS A 131 -22.75 -21.55 -18.62
C CYS A 131 -22.86 -23.07 -18.69
N ASP A 132 -22.62 -23.63 -19.88
CA ASP A 132 -22.26 -25.04 -20.03
C ASP A 132 -20.79 -25.28 -19.60
N GLU A 133 -20.41 -26.55 -19.43
CA GLU A 133 -19.07 -26.93 -18.97
C GLU A 133 -17.95 -26.40 -19.89
N THR A 134 -18.20 -26.35 -21.20
CA THR A 134 -17.24 -25.84 -22.19
C THR A 134 -17.01 -24.35 -22.01
N SER A 135 -18.07 -23.56 -21.92
CA SER A 135 -17.98 -22.11 -21.71
C SER A 135 -17.38 -21.76 -20.35
N ALA A 136 -17.73 -22.51 -19.31
CA ALA A 136 -17.14 -22.35 -17.98
C ALA A 136 -15.63 -22.62 -18.00
N GLY A 137 -15.18 -23.66 -18.73
CA GLY A 137 -13.77 -23.97 -18.93
C GLY A 137 -13.00 -22.87 -19.67
N LEU A 138 -13.55 -22.35 -20.77
CA LEU A 138 -12.93 -21.23 -21.51
C LEU A 138 -12.84 -19.96 -20.65
N LYS A 139 -13.90 -19.68 -19.87
CA LYS A 139 -13.91 -18.51 -18.98
C LYS A 139 -12.88 -18.64 -17.85
N LEU A 140 -12.73 -19.83 -17.30
CA LEU A 140 -11.70 -20.11 -16.29
C LEU A 140 -10.29 -19.87 -16.84
N GLU A 141 -9.97 -20.35 -18.05
CA GLU A 141 -8.65 -20.12 -18.66
C GLU A 141 -8.41 -18.63 -18.93
N SER A 142 -9.42 -17.90 -19.42
CA SER A 142 -9.35 -16.44 -19.54
C SER A 142 -9.05 -15.74 -18.20
N ILE A 143 -9.71 -16.16 -17.11
CA ILE A 143 -9.45 -15.61 -15.77
C ILE A 143 -8.03 -15.95 -15.28
N LYS A 144 -7.52 -17.14 -15.59
CA LYS A 144 -6.13 -17.53 -15.26
C LYS A 144 -5.11 -16.69 -16.02
N GLU A 145 -5.34 -16.45 -17.30
CA GLU A 145 -4.48 -15.59 -18.12
C GLU A 145 -4.46 -14.16 -17.59
N GLN A 146 -5.63 -13.60 -17.28
CA GLN A 146 -5.74 -12.28 -16.64
C GLN A 146 -4.98 -12.23 -15.32
N TYR A 147 -5.14 -13.24 -14.45
CA TYR A 147 -4.43 -13.32 -13.19
C TYR A 147 -2.90 -13.41 -13.38
N SER A 148 -2.45 -14.20 -14.35
CA SER A 148 -1.03 -14.34 -14.69
C SER A 148 -0.45 -13.01 -15.17
N TYR A 149 -1.13 -12.35 -16.09
CA TYR A 149 -0.77 -11.03 -16.60
C TYR A 149 -0.69 -9.98 -15.49
N LEU A 150 -1.72 -9.92 -14.62
CA LEU A 150 -1.72 -9.01 -13.47
C LEU A 150 -0.53 -9.24 -12.56
N ASN A 151 -0.17 -10.50 -12.29
CA ASN A 151 1.04 -10.79 -11.52
C ASN A 151 2.29 -10.38 -12.27
N GLN A 152 2.40 -10.53 -13.59
CA GLN A 152 3.60 -10.09 -14.31
C GLN A 152 3.78 -8.56 -14.27
N VAL A 153 2.70 -7.80 -14.47
CA VAL A 153 2.73 -6.34 -14.50
C VAL A 153 2.92 -5.75 -13.09
N ILE A 154 2.22 -6.31 -12.10
CA ILE A 154 2.20 -5.77 -10.74
C ILE A 154 3.32 -6.36 -9.89
N SER A 155 3.84 -7.57 -10.21
CA SER A 155 4.82 -8.24 -9.35
C SER A 155 5.98 -7.33 -9.04
N SER A 156 6.03 -6.92 -7.79
CA SER A 156 7.26 -6.53 -7.14
C SER A 156 7.78 -7.78 -6.45
N ASN A 157 8.80 -8.41 -7.05
CA ASN A 157 9.63 -9.44 -6.41
C ASN A 157 10.46 -8.87 -5.22
N MET A 158 9.89 -7.97 -4.41
CA MET A 158 10.61 -7.18 -3.39
C MET A 158 9.88 -7.12 -2.05
N LEU A 159 9.11 -8.15 -1.68
CA LEU A 159 8.76 -8.33 -0.27
C LEU A 159 9.76 -9.27 0.38
N PHE A 160 10.42 -8.81 1.44
CA PHE A 160 11.13 -9.70 2.36
C PHE A 160 10.19 -10.80 2.85
N SER A 161 10.67 -12.04 2.91
CA SER A 161 9.89 -13.22 3.26
C SER A 161 9.11 -13.06 4.57
N LYS A 162 9.71 -12.43 5.58
CA LYS A 162 9.05 -12.11 6.87
C LYS A 162 7.86 -11.16 6.71
N THR A 163 8.01 -10.10 5.91
CA THR A 163 6.94 -9.12 5.65
C THR A 163 5.78 -9.78 4.90
N PHE A 164 6.08 -10.59 3.90
CA PHE A 164 5.06 -11.39 3.20
C PHE A 164 4.28 -12.29 4.16
N LEU A 165 4.98 -13.03 5.05
CA LEU A 165 4.33 -13.90 6.03
C LEU A 165 3.44 -13.12 7.01
N LYS A 166 3.88 -11.93 7.46
CA LYS A 166 3.09 -11.05 8.33
C LYS A 166 1.80 -10.61 7.64
N ILE A 167 1.89 -10.12 6.40
CA ILE A 167 0.72 -9.70 5.61
C ILE A 167 -0.22 -10.89 5.37
N LYS A 168 0.32 -12.05 5.00
CA LYS A 168 -0.46 -13.28 4.79
C LYS A 168 -1.20 -13.72 6.05
N LYS A 169 -0.54 -13.66 7.21
CA LYS A 169 -1.17 -13.99 8.51
C LYS A 169 -2.30 -13.02 8.83
N SER A 170 -2.07 -11.71 8.64
CA SER A 170 -3.09 -10.67 8.81
C SER A 170 -4.30 -10.92 7.92
N TYR A 171 -4.07 -11.15 6.63
CA TYR A 171 -5.12 -11.41 5.64
C TYR A 171 -5.98 -12.62 6.02
N LYS A 172 -5.34 -13.73 6.42
CA LYS A 172 -6.05 -14.92 6.89
C LYS A 172 -6.89 -14.64 8.14
N MET A 173 -6.38 -13.82 9.07
CA MET A 173 -7.14 -13.42 10.26
C MET A 173 -8.36 -12.57 9.89
N LYS A 174 -8.19 -11.57 9.02
CA LYS A 174 -9.30 -10.74 8.52
C LYS A 174 -10.40 -11.61 7.88
N LYS A 175 -10.01 -12.58 7.04
CA LYS A 175 -10.96 -13.51 6.40
C LYS A 175 -11.68 -14.38 7.42
N ARG A 176 -10.98 -14.87 8.47
CA ARG A 176 -11.60 -15.64 9.55
C ARG A 176 -12.63 -14.81 10.31
N VAL A 177 -12.27 -13.60 10.71
CA VAL A 177 -13.17 -12.71 11.44
C VAL A 177 -14.36 -12.29 10.58
N SER A 178 -14.17 -12.05 9.29
CA SER A 178 -15.26 -11.79 8.34
C SER A 178 -16.26 -12.94 8.33
N LYS A 179 -15.80 -14.20 8.27
CA LYS A 179 -16.71 -15.37 8.32
C LYS A 179 -17.47 -15.46 9.64
N MET A 180 -16.79 -15.17 10.76
CA MET A 180 -17.44 -15.14 12.08
C MET A 180 -18.52 -14.05 12.17
N LEU A 181 -18.30 -12.90 11.53
CA LEU A 181 -19.27 -11.81 11.48
C LEU A 181 -20.47 -12.12 10.56
N ASP A 182 -20.24 -12.89 9.49
CA ASP A 182 -21.33 -13.37 8.63
C ASP A 182 -22.26 -14.35 9.40
N GLU A 183 -21.71 -15.09 10.38
CA GLU A 183 -22.45 -16.01 11.25
C GLU A 183 -23.09 -15.32 12.47
N ASP A 184 -22.35 -14.42 13.13
CA ASP A 184 -22.81 -13.62 14.27
C ASP A 184 -22.34 -12.16 14.12
N PRO A 185 -23.24 -11.25 13.69
CA PRO A 185 -22.91 -9.83 13.50
C PRO A 185 -22.49 -9.10 14.80
N ASN A 186 -22.85 -9.62 15.97
CA ASN A 186 -22.61 -8.98 17.26
C ASN A 186 -21.32 -9.46 17.94
N ILE A 187 -20.53 -10.31 17.28
CA ILE A 187 -19.30 -10.86 17.86
C ILE A 187 -18.25 -9.76 18.10
N SER A 188 -17.63 -9.78 19.28
CA SER A 188 -16.59 -8.81 19.64
C SER A 188 -15.33 -9.02 18.79
N ILE A 189 -15.13 -8.17 17.77
CA ILE A 189 -13.96 -8.20 16.88
C ILE A 189 -12.64 -8.16 17.66
N GLY A 190 -12.55 -7.32 18.70
CA GLY A 190 -11.33 -7.14 19.50
C GLY A 190 -10.86 -8.42 20.22
N LYS A 191 -11.78 -9.34 20.52
CA LYS A 191 -11.47 -10.64 21.14
C LYS A 191 -10.78 -11.60 20.15
N TYR A 192 -11.13 -11.52 18.86
CA TYR A 192 -10.65 -12.44 17.82
C TYR A 192 -9.61 -11.83 16.88
N TYR A 193 -9.51 -10.50 16.87
CA TYR A 193 -8.58 -9.72 16.07
C TYR A 193 -7.61 -8.95 16.97
N ARG A 194 -6.70 -9.67 17.65
CA ARG A 194 -5.56 -9.05 18.35
C ARG A 194 -4.46 -8.73 17.37
N MET A 195 -4.48 -7.50 16.85
CA MET A 195 -3.40 -6.97 16.03
C MET A 195 -2.82 -5.74 16.74
N ARG A 196 -1.50 -5.67 16.91
CA ARG A 196 -0.87 -4.53 17.60
C ARG A 196 -0.99 -3.29 16.70
N ILE A 197 -1.20 -2.11 17.28
CA ILE A 197 -1.32 -0.83 16.55
C ILE A 197 -0.17 -0.58 15.56
N TRP A 198 1.04 -1.03 15.89
CA TRP A 198 2.20 -0.95 15.00
C TRP A 198 2.06 -1.80 13.72
N GLU A 199 1.21 -2.84 13.71
CA GLU A 199 0.89 -3.64 12.52
C GLU A 199 -0.17 -2.98 11.62
N TRP A 200 -0.78 -1.89 12.09
CA TRP A 200 -1.66 -1.04 11.28
C TRP A 200 -0.86 0.03 10.53
N LEU A 201 0.26 0.46 11.12
CA LEU A 201 1.15 1.52 10.61
C LEU A 201 2.36 0.96 9.82
N PHE A 202 2.74 -0.31 10.04
CA PHE A 202 3.89 -1.03 9.44
C PHE A 202 3.63 -2.55 9.32
#